data_AF-W2YWW2-F1
#
_entry.id   AF-W2YWW2-F1
#
_cell.length_a   1.000
_cell.length_b   1.000
_cell.length_c   1.000
_cell.angle_alpha   90.00
_cell.angle_beta   90.00
_cell.angle_gamma   90.00
#
_symmetry.space_group_name_H-M   'P 1'
#
loop_
_entity.id
_entity.type
_entity.pdbx_description
1 polymer ?
#
loop_
_entity_poly.entity_id
_entity_poly.type
_entity_poly.pdbx_seq_one_letter_code
_entity_poly.pdbx_strand_id
1 'polypeptide(L)' 'MYDTVHVDEKWFYVKKIGQKVYLLTGQDGTPCEDAPVQFVQSKRHILMVMFLCAVARPRGNWDGKVGMWPVVEKYVTQ' A
#
# COMPACT_ATOMS: atom_id res chain seq x y z
N MET A 1 -16.76 -17.72 -23.27
CA MET A 1 -15.49 -17.05 -22.91
C MET A 1 -15.78 -15.75 -22.15
N TYR A 2 -16.53 -15.85 -21.04
CA TYR A 2 -16.85 -14.72 -20.16
C TYR A 2 -16.75 -15.09 -18.67
N ASP A 3 -16.60 -16.38 -18.35
CA ASP A 3 -16.62 -16.92 -16.98
C ASP A 3 -15.21 -17.14 -16.42
N THR A 4 -14.26 -16.33 -16.88
CA THR A 4 -12.88 -16.38 -16.41
C THR A 4 -12.64 -15.25 -15.42
N VAL A 5 -12.11 -15.62 -14.26
CA VAL A 5 -11.62 -14.69 -13.23
C VAL A 5 -10.11 -14.84 -13.18
N HIS A 6 -9.40 -13.72 -13.34
CA HIS A 6 -7.96 -13.66 -13.17
C HIS A 6 -7.63 -13.43 -11.70
N VAL A 7 -6.72 -14.23 -11.17
CA VAL A 7 -6.25 -14.16 -9.79
C VAL A 7 -4.75 -13.91 -9.82
N ASP A 8 -4.29 -12.96 -9.01
CA ASP A 8 -2.87 -12.59 -8.91
C ASP A 8 -2.48 -12.32 -7.46
N GLU A 9 -1.22 -12.57 -7.13
CA GLU A 9 -0.62 -12.28 -5.83
C GLU A 9 0.43 -11.17 -5.98
N LYS A 10 0.31 -10.13 -5.14
CA LYS A 10 1.23 -9.01 -5.19
C LYS A 10 1.66 -8.55 -3.80
N TRP A 11 2.97 -8.38 -3.63
CA TRP A 11 3.54 -7.81 -2.43
C TRP A 11 3.57 -6.28 -2.48
N PHE A 12 3.06 -5.64 -1.43
CA PHE A 12 3.09 -4.20 -1.25
C PHE A 12 3.89 -3.83 0.00
N TYR A 13 4.70 -2.77 -0.10
CA TYR A 13 5.37 -2.21 1.07
C TYR A 13 4.37 -1.43 1.93
N VAL A 14 4.41 -1.63 3.25
CA VAL A 14 3.55 -0.91 4.20
C VAL A 14 3.80 0.61 4.18
N LYS A 15 5.05 1.02 3.91
CA LYS A 15 5.43 2.42 3.76
C LYS A 15 5.79 2.73 2.31
N LYS A 16 5.45 3.93 1.86
CA LYS A 16 5.90 4.45 0.56
C LYS A 16 7.41 4.64 0.60
N ILE A 17 8.09 4.04 -0.36
CA ILE A 17 9.53 4.16 -0.53
C ILE A 17 9.83 5.49 -1.21
N GLY A 18 10.75 6.28 -0.63
CA GLY A 18 11.20 7.53 -1.24
C GLY A 18 10.12 8.60 -1.30
N GLN A 19 9.20 8.61 -0.34
CA GLN A 19 8.15 9.62 -0.25
C GLN A 19 8.78 11.01 -0.05
N LYS A 20 8.47 11.94 -0.95
CA LYS A 20 8.76 13.36 -0.77
C LYS A 20 7.69 13.96 0.12
N VAL A 21 8.11 14.69 1.16
CA VAL A 21 7.22 15.37 2.10
C VAL A 21 7.51 16.85 2.05
N TYR A 22 6.46 17.66 2.01
CA TYR A 22 6.58 19.11 2.16
C TYR A 22 6.52 19.45 3.65
N LEU A 23 7.52 20.19 4.13
CA LEU A 23 7.55 20.70 5.49
C LEU A 23 7.24 22.18 5.45
N LEU A 24 6.43 22.62 6.41
CA LEU A 24 6.07 24.02 6.53
C LEU A 24 7.22 24.74 7.24
N THR A 25 7.80 25.71 6.54
CA THR A 25 8.95 26.47 7.02
C THR A 25 8.52 27.88 7.40
N GLY A 26 8.97 28.37 8.56
CA GLY A 26 8.76 29.76 8.98
C GLY A 26 9.54 30.77 8.14
N GLN A 27 9.36 32.07 8.40
CA GLN A 27 10.06 33.15 7.69
C GLN A 27 11.59 33.04 7.78
N ASP A 28 12.10 32.46 8.87
CA ASP A 28 13.54 32.32 9.13
C ASP A 28 14.18 31.07 8.49
N GLY A 29 13.44 30.35 7.63
CA GLY A 29 13.92 29.11 7.02
C GLY A 29 13.93 27.90 7.98
N THR A 30 13.45 28.09 9.21
CA THR A 30 13.37 27.02 10.23
C THR A 30 12.07 26.23 10.06
N PRO A 31 12.11 24.88 9.97
CA PRO A 31 10.90 24.06 9.93
C PRO A 31 10.05 24.27 11.19
N CYS A 32 8.74 24.41 11.02
CA CYS A 32 7.79 24.51 12.14
C CYS A 32 7.62 23.15 12.85
N GLU A 33 7.85 22.06 12.12
CA GLU A 33 7.76 20.68 12.60
C GLU A 33 8.97 19.86 12.13
N ASP A 34 9.31 18.84 12.91
CA ASP A 34 10.35 17.89 12.55
C ASP A 34 9.93 17.05 11.34
N ALA A 35 10.89 16.79 10.46
CA ALA A 35 10.68 15.91 9.32
C ALA A 35 10.28 14.51 9.80
N PRO A 36 9.32 13.83 9.14
CA PRO A 36 8.99 12.46 9.48
C PRO A 36 10.22 11.56 9.25
N VAL A 37 10.79 11.05 10.34
CA VAL A 37 11.97 10.18 10.29
C VAL A 37 11.55 8.76 9.92
N GLN A 38 12.08 8.25 8.81
CA GLN A 38 11.97 6.84 8.49
C GLN A 38 13.18 6.09 9.06
N PHE A 39 12.99 5.37 10.17
CA PHE A 39 14.05 4.59 10.84
C PHE A 39 14.62 3.46 9.97
N VAL A 40 13.84 2.96 9.00
CA VAL A 40 14.26 1.89 8.11
C VAL A 40 14.94 2.46 6.86
N GLN A 41 16.26 2.28 6.78
CA GLN A 41 17.09 2.79 5.68
C GLN A 41 17.05 1.93 4.40
N SER A 42 16.81 0.61 4.52
CA SER A 42 16.82 -0.32 3.40
C SER A 42 15.44 -0.92 3.15
N LYS A 43 15.04 -0.99 1.87
CA LYS A 43 13.77 -1.59 1.42
C LYS A 43 13.58 -3.02 1.93
N ARG A 44 14.68 -3.77 2.13
CA ARG A 44 14.66 -5.15 2.65
C ARG A 44 14.06 -5.27 4.06
N HIS A 45 14.11 -4.22 4.87
CA HIS A 45 13.59 -4.23 6.23
C HIS A 45 12.24 -3.54 6.36
N ILE A 46 11.66 -3.07 5.24
CA ILE A 46 10.30 -2.51 5.25
C ILE A 46 9.34 -3.69 5.22
N LEU A 47 8.39 -3.70 6.15
CA LEU A 47 7.33 -4.71 6.18
C LEU A 47 6.59 -4.72 4.85
N MET A 48 6.41 -5.93 4.30
CA MET A 48 5.67 -6.20 3.07
C MET A 48 4.43 -7.00 3.42
N VAL A 49 3.30 -6.63 2.81
CA VAL A 49 2.03 -7.36 2.93
C VAL A 49 1.69 -7.92 1.55
N MET A 50 1.40 -9.21 1.49
CA MET A 50 0.92 -9.86 0.27
C MET A 50 -0.59 -9.63 0.15
N PHE A 51 -1.04 -9.29 -1.05
CA PHE A 51 -2.44 -9.19 -1.38
C PHE A 51 -2.79 -10.17 -2.49
N LEU A 52 -3.88 -10.90 -2.29
CA LEU A 52 -4.53 -11.67 -3.32
C LEU A 52 -5.58 -10.77 -4.00
N CYS A 53 -5.51 -10.62 -5.31
CA CYS A 53 -6.45 -9.83 -6.09
C CYS A 53 -7.19 -10.71 -7.09
N ALA A 54 -8.49 -10.48 -7.24
CA ALA A 54 -9.31 -11.12 -8.25
C ALA A 54 -10.00 -10.08 -9.14
N VAL A 55 -9.83 -10.22 -10.44
CA VAL A 55 -10.42 -9.34 -11.46
C VAL A 55 -11.03 -10.20 -12.57
N ALA A 56 -12.29 -9.91 -12.88
CA ALA A 56 -12.99 -10.47 -14.03
C ALA A 56 -13.06 -9.44 -15.14
N ARG A 57 -13.55 -9.86 -16.32
CA ARG A 57 -13.78 -8.94 -17.43
C ARG A 57 -14.85 -7.90 -17.05
N PRO A 58 -14.62 -6.59 -17.28
CA PRO A 58 -15.63 -5.56 -17.08
C PRO A 58 -16.90 -5.84 -17.91
N ARG A 59 -18.08 -5.55 -17.37
CA ARG A 59 -19.37 -5.81 -18.03
C ARG A 59 -20.34 -4.66 -17.77
N GLY A 60 -20.82 -4.01 -18.84
CA GLY A 60 -21.81 -2.93 -18.73
C GLY A 60 -21.35 -1.86 -17.72
N ASN A 61 -22.07 -1.76 -16.60
CA ASN A 61 -21.79 -0.80 -15.54
C ASN A 61 -20.84 -1.33 -14.44
N TRP A 62 -20.31 -2.54 -14.57
CA TRP A 62 -19.37 -3.14 -13.61
C TRP A 62 -17.94 -3.10 -14.15
N ASP A 63 -17.01 -2.64 -13.32
CA ASP A 63 -15.60 -2.45 -13.64
C ASP A 63 -14.76 -3.74 -13.59
N GLY A 64 -15.40 -4.88 -13.28
CA GLY A 64 -14.76 -6.20 -13.27
C GLY A 64 -13.91 -6.46 -12.03
N LYS A 65 -13.81 -5.53 -11.08
CA LYS A 65 -13.04 -5.74 -9.85
C LYS A 65 -13.86 -6.59 -8.87
N VAL A 66 -13.36 -7.77 -8.53
CA VAL A 66 -14.03 -8.68 -7.60
C VAL A 66 -13.60 -8.36 -6.17
N GLY A 67 -12.30 -8.18 -5.94
CA GLY A 67 -11.79 -7.82 -4.63
C GLY A 67 -10.28 -7.91 -4.48
N MET A 68 -9.82 -7.44 -3.33
CA MET A 68 -8.43 -7.53 -2.87
C MET A 68 -8.43 -7.91 -1.40
N TRP A 69 -7.66 -8.94 -1.04
CA TRP A 69 -7.57 -9.45 0.34
C TRP A 69 -6.13 -9.50 0.81
N PRO A 70 -5.81 -8.95 1.99
CA PRO A 70 -4.49 -9.11 2.59
C PRO A 70 -4.32 -10.54 3.12
N VAL A 71 -3.20 -11.16 2.78
CA VAL A 71 -2.79 -12.46 3.36
C VAL A 71 -2.00 -12.14 4.63
N VAL A 72 -2.70 -12.14 5.77
CA VAL A 72 -2.13 -11.80 7.09
C VAL A 72 -2.60 -12.79 8.15
N GLU A 73 -1.72 -13.07 9.10
CA GLU A 73 -2.07 -13.84 10.29
C GLU A 73 -2.81 -12.94 11.29
N LYS A 74 -3.98 -13.39 11.76
CA LYS A 74 -4.79 -12.65 12.73
C LYS A 74 -4.46 -13.16 14.13
N TYR A 75 -4.03 -12.25 15.01
CA TYR A 75 -3.88 -12.52 16.44
C TYR A 75 -4.97 -11.77 17.20
N VAL A 76 -5.67 -12.48 18.08
CA VAL A 76 -6.60 -11.88 19.05
C VAL A 76 -5.79 -11.55 20.29
N THR A 77 -5.69 -10.27 20.64
CA THR A 77 -5.13 -9.84 21.92
C THR A 77 -6.14 -10.12 23.02
N GLN A 78 -5.71 -10.84 24.06
CA GLN A 78 -6.52 -11.12 25.27
C GLN A 78 -6.74 -9.87 26.11
#